data_AF-M5G6X8-F1
#
_entry.id   AF-M5G6X8-F1
#
_cell.length_a   1.000
_cell.length_b   1.000
_cell.length_c   1.000
_cell.angle_alpha   90.00
_cell.angle_beta   90.00
_cell.angle_gamma   90.00
#
_symmetry.space_group_name_H-M   'P 1'
#
loop_
_entity.id
_entity.type
_entity.pdbx_description
1 polymer ?
#
loop_
_entity_poly.entity_id
_entity_poly.type
_entity_poly.pdbx_seq_one_letter_code
_entity_poly.pdbx_strand_id
1 'polypeptide(L)'
;MDNPTPAAPANRHAPTAYETQRAQLDKLLKDPSKPVVLPEPPAQKIIRAPREMMKNVQGSSAGAGSGEFHVYKQNRRREYERIKMMEEQSEKETAIREFEQRRAEREAEAESKTAKNRAKRLKRKERGKGSMSDTLPHMASEATGTAQKRRRLENHGVEVIDQAKGEDNDVSPELCILGSAEQPAAAAEESVLVVLDDP
;
A
#
# COMPACT_ATOMS: atom_id res chain seq x y z
N MET A 1 29.77 -32.43 -4.00
CA MET A 1 28.62 -33.33 -4.23
C MET A 1 27.68 -32.56 -5.14
N ASP A 2 27.93 -32.63 -6.44
CA ASP A 2 27.17 -31.87 -7.43
C ASP A 2 25.84 -32.60 -7.63
N ASN A 3 24.74 -31.99 -7.16
CA ASN A 3 23.41 -32.55 -7.41
C ASN A 3 23.14 -32.47 -8.92
N PRO A 4 22.82 -33.59 -9.58
CA PRO A 4 22.60 -33.60 -11.02
C PRO A 4 21.38 -32.72 -11.33
N THR A 5 21.61 -31.66 -12.09
CA THR A 5 20.54 -30.79 -12.59
C THR A 5 19.61 -31.65 -13.46
N PRO A 6 18.32 -31.82 -13.12
CA PRO A 6 17.41 -32.56 -13.97
C PRO A 6 17.30 -31.84 -15.31
N ALA A 7 17.57 -32.56 -16.40
CA ALA A 7 17.51 -32.02 -17.75
C ALA A 7 16.13 -31.37 -17.99
N ALA A 8 16.12 -30.08 -18.33
CA ALA A 8 14.90 -29.36 -18.63
C ALA A 8 14.18 -30.05 -19.81
N PRO A 9 12.86 -30.31 -19.71
CA PRO A 9 12.13 -30.89 -20.83
C PRO A 9 12.21 -29.93 -22.01
N ALA A 10 12.57 -30.43 -23.19
CA ALA A 10 12.56 -29.68 -24.43
C ALA A 10 11.11 -29.42 -24.86
N ASN A 11 10.44 -28.49 -24.18
CA ASN A 11 9.07 -28.10 -24.49
C ASN A 11 9.07 -27.27 -25.78
N ARG A 12 8.28 -27.72 -26.77
CA ARG A 12 8.01 -26.99 -28.02
C ARG A 12 7.04 -25.82 -27.85
N HIS A 13 6.57 -25.58 -26.62
CA HIS A 13 5.56 -24.58 -26.26
C HIS A 13 6.12 -23.57 -25.26
N ALA A 14 5.43 -22.43 -25.11
CA ALA A 14 5.77 -21.43 -24.11
C ALA A 14 5.72 -22.07 -22.70
N PRO A 15 6.71 -21.77 -21.83
CA PRO A 15 6.79 -22.39 -20.52
C PRO A 15 5.62 -21.96 -19.64
N THR A 16 5.13 -22.91 -18.84
CA THR A 16 4.08 -22.62 -17.84
C THR A 16 4.63 -21.75 -16.71
N ALA A 17 3.76 -21.08 -15.95
CA ALA A 17 4.18 -20.28 -14.79
C ALA A 17 4.96 -21.11 -13.74
N TYR A 18 4.66 -22.41 -13.64
CA TYR A 18 5.40 -23.31 -12.77
C TYR A 18 6.79 -23.63 -13.31
N GLU A 19 6.92 -23.84 -14.63
CA GLU A 19 8.21 -24.10 -15.27
C GLU A 19 9.15 -22.88 -15.20
N THR A 20 8.62 -21.66 -15.33
CA THR A 20 9.43 -20.44 -15.19
C THR A 20 9.93 -20.26 -13.75
N GLN A 21 9.07 -20.49 -12.76
CA GLN A 21 9.47 -20.48 -11.35
C GLN A 21 10.51 -21.56 -11.04
N ARG A 22 10.31 -22.78 -11.54
CA ARG A 22 11.27 -23.88 -11.37
C ARG A 22 12.65 -23.50 -11.93
N ALA A 23 12.70 -22.96 -13.15
CA ALA A 23 13.96 -22.53 -13.77
C ALA A 23 14.65 -21.39 -12.98
N GLN A 24 13.86 -20.47 -12.40
CA GLN A 24 14.40 -19.42 -11.53
C GLN A 24 14.97 -19.99 -10.22
N LEU A 25 14.28 -20.95 -9.60
CA LEU A 25 14.74 -21.65 -8.40
C LEU A 25 16.01 -22.45 -8.68
N ASP A 26 16.06 -23.21 -9.76
CA ASP A 26 17.25 -23.98 -10.15
C ASP A 26 18.47 -23.06 -10.35
N LYS A 27 18.26 -21.85 -10.90
CA LYS A 27 19.30 -20.82 -11.05
C LYS A 27 19.76 -20.25 -9.71
N LEU A 28 18.84 -19.99 -8.78
CA LEU A 28 19.15 -19.46 -7.44
C LEU A 28 19.86 -20.51 -6.57
N LEU A 29 19.42 -21.77 -6.65
CA LEU A 29 19.95 -22.88 -5.85
C LEU A 29 21.30 -23.41 -6.34
N LYS A 30 21.74 -23.00 -7.54
CA LYS A 30 23.07 -23.35 -8.06
C LYS A 30 24.20 -22.82 -7.18
N ASP A 31 24.07 -21.59 -6.68
CA ASP A 31 25.05 -20.92 -5.82
C ASP A 31 24.36 -20.33 -4.58
N PRO A 32 24.08 -21.14 -3.54
CA PRO A 32 23.31 -20.69 -2.37
C PRO A 32 24.05 -19.69 -1.48
N SER A 33 25.37 -19.55 -1.65
CA SER A 33 26.18 -18.57 -0.91
C SER A 33 26.09 -17.15 -1.46
N LYS A 34 25.50 -16.96 -2.66
CA LYS A 34 25.37 -15.64 -3.27
C LYS A 34 24.15 -14.93 -2.67
N PRO A 35 24.32 -13.72 -2.08
CA PRO A 35 23.18 -12.97 -1.58
C PRO A 35 22.25 -12.58 -2.73
N VAL A 36 20.94 -12.77 -2.53
CA VAL A 36 19.91 -12.40 -3.49
C VAL A 36 19.68 -10.89 -3.40
N VAL A 37 19.92 -10.16 -4.48
CA VAL A 37 19.63 -8.72 -4.58
C VAL A 37 18.21 -8.55 -5.07
N LEU A 38 17.32 -8.13 -4.18
CA LEU A 38 15.98 -7.71 -4.56
C LEU A 38 16.07 -6.32 -5.22
N PRO A 39 15.35 -6.08 -6.32
CA PRO A 39 15.31 -4.76 -6.91
C PRO A 39 14.65 -3.79 -5.94
N GLU A 40 15.30 -2.64 -5.72
CA GLU A 40 14.68 -1.53 -5.01
C GLU A 40 13.49 -1.00 -5.82
N PRO A 41 12.45 -0.44 -5.15
CA PRO A 41 11.34 0.18 -5.84
C PRO A 41 11.84 1.28 -6.80
N PRO A 42 11.17 1.49 -7.94
CA PRO A 42 11.61 2.48 -8.91
C PRO A 42 11.63 3.87 -8.27
N ALA A 43 12.79 4.53 -8.31
CA ALA A 43 12.94 5.88 -7.82
C ALA A 43 12.01 6.84 -8.58
N GLN A 44 11.47 7.82 -7.88
CA GLN A 44 10.69 8.89 -8.51
C GLN A 44 11.58 9.68 -9.48
N LYS A 45 11.00 10.14 -10.59
CA LYS A 45 11.72 10.95 -11.57
C LYS A 45 12.06 12.29 -10.92
N ILE A 46 13.34 12.61 -10.85
CA ILE A 46 13.84 13.87 -10.28
C ILE A 46 14.61 14.61 -11.38
N ILE A 47 14.29 15.89 -11.57
CA ILE A 47 15.08 16.76 -12.45
C ILE A 47 16.29 17.23 -11.68
N ARG A 48 17.45 17.22 -12.36
CA ARG A 48 18.70 17.73 -11.81
C ARG A 48 18.52 19.18 -11.35
N ALA A 49 18.97 19.47 -10.12
CA ALA A 49 18.99 20.81 -9.59
C ALA A 49 19.69 21.80 -10.56
N PRO A 50 19.18 23.04 -10.66
CA PRO A 50 19.82 24.08 -11.46
C PRO A 50 21.26 24.33 -10.95
N ARG A 51 22.16 24.70 -11.87
CA ARG A 51 23.54 25.04 -11.50
C ARG A 51 23.55 26.40 -10.83
N GLU A 52 24.21 26.52 -9.68
CA GLU A 52 24.28 27.77 -8.90
C GLU A 52 25.01 28.89 -9.65
N MET A 53 26.12 28.57 -10.32
CA MET A 53 26.89 29.54 -11.10
C MET A 53 27.07 29.08 -12.54
N MET A 54 26.66 29.92 -13.48
CA MET A 54 26.94 29.75 -14.90
C MET A 54 28.25 30.46 -15.23
N LYS A 55 29.24 29.71 -15.73
CA LYS A 55 30.58 30.22 -16.03
C LYS A 55 30.66 30.99 -17.37
N ASN A 56 29.67 30.81 -18.24
CA ASN A 56 29.69 31.30 -19.62
C ASN A 56 28.57 32.31 -19.89
N VAL A 57 28.34 33.25 -18.97
CA VAL A 57 27.34 34.30 -19.15
C VAL A 57 27.93 35.39 -20.03
N GLN A 58 27.44 35.51 -21.26
CA GLN A 58 27.80 36.59 -22.17
C GLN A 58 27.14 37.91 -21.68
N GLY A 59 27.77 39.06 -21.93
CA GLY A 59 27.27 40.37 -21.46
C GLY A 59 25.88 40.70 -22.01
N SER A 60 25.07 41.45 -21.24
CA SER A 60 23.65 41.71 -21.53
C SER A 60 23.37 42.45 -22.84
N SER A 61 24.35 43.20 -23.36
CA SER A 61 24.26 43.93 -24.63
C SER A 61 24.83 43.16 -25.82
N ALA A 62 25.41 41.98 -25.58
CA ALA A 62 26.01 41.19 -26.64
C ALA A 62 24.91 40.47 -27.44
N GLY A 63 25.06 40.41 -28.77
CA GLY A 63 24.06 39.82 -29.67
C GLY A 63 23.85 38.31 -29.48
N ALA A 64 22.76 37.79 -30.05
CA ALA A 64 22.45 36.36 -30.00
C ALA A 64 23.52 35.53 -30.72
N GLY A 65 24.21 34.67 -29.96
CA GLY A 65 25.16 33.70 -30.52
C GLY A 65 24.45 32.52 -31.19
N SER A 66 25.15 31.81 -32.07
CA SER A 66 24.60 30.62 -32.78
C SER A 66 24.20 29.48 -31.84
N GLY A 67 24.79 29.40 -30.65
CA GLY A 67 24.48 28.40 -29.63
C GLY A 67 23.29 28.73 -28.72
N GLU A 68 22.81 29.98 -28.73
CA GLU A 68 21.79 30.46 -27.78
C GLU A 68 20.45 29.75 -27.97
N PHE A 69 20.09 29.43 -29.23
CA PHE A 69 18.89 28.66 -29.54
C PHE A 69 18.88 27.30 -28.83
N HIS A 70 20.01 26.60 -28.81
CA HIS A 70 20.10 25.31 -28.14
C HIS A 70 20.05 25.45 -26.63
N VAL A 71 20.64 26.50 -26.05
CA VAL A 71 20.53 26.79 -24.61
C VAL A 71 19.06 26.98 -24.22
N TYR A 72 18.32 27.83 -24.96
CA TYR A 72 16.89 28.02 -24.73
C TYR A 72 16.10 26.72 -24.88
N LYS A 73 16.34 25.93 -25.94
CA LYS A 73 15.64 24.64 -26.15
C LYS A 73 15.82 23.69 -24.97
N GLN A 74 17.05 23.55 -24.45
CA GLN A 74 17.31 22.67 -23.32
C GLN A 74 16.73 23.22 -22.02
N ASN A 75 16.80 24.53 -21.79
CA ASN A 75 16.22 25.17 -20.62
C ASN A 75 14.69 25.02 -20.61
N ARG A 76 14.02 25.35 -21.71
CA ARG A 76 12.56 25.22 -21.86
C ARG A 76 12.10 23.78 -21.65
N ARG A 77 12.83 22.80 -22.20
CA ARG A 77 12.52 21.38 -21.99
C ARG A 77 12.61 20.99 -20.51
N ARG A 78 13.69 21.38 -19.83
CA ARG A 78 13.86 21.13 -18.38
C ARG A 78 12.77 21.80 -17.57
N GLU A 79 12.38 23.02 -17.94
CA GLU A 79 11.35 23.77 -17.22
C GLU A 79 9.96 23.14 -17.39
N TYR A 80 9.63 22.67 -18.60
CA TYR A 80 8.38 21.93 -18.82
C TYR A 80 8.35 20.61 -18.09
N GLU A 81 9.46 19.86 -18.11
CA GLU A 81 9.57 18.65 -17.29
C GLU A 81 9.37 18.98 -15.80
N ARG A 82 9.92 20.11 -15.31
CA ARG A 82 9.81 20.55 -13.91
C ARG A 82 8.39 20.90 -13.52
N ILE A 83 7.73 21.73 -14.33
CA ILE A 83 6.33 22.12 -14.12
C ILE A 83 5.45 20.88 -14.13
N LYS A 84 5.62 19.99 -15.12
CA LYS A 84 4.84 18.76 -15.22
C LYS A 84 5.00 17.87 -14.00
N MET A 85 6.21 17.69 -13.48
CA MET A 85 6.41 16.89 -12.26
C MET A 85 5.75 17.52 -11.03
N MET A 86 5.79 18.85 -10.90
CA MET A 86 5.14 19.56 -9.81
C MET A 86 3.62 19.41 -9.87
N GLU A 87 3.04 19.55 -11.07
CA GLU A 87 1.61 19.31 -11.32
C GLU A 87 1.23 17.86 -10.98
N GLU A 88 1.95 16.87 -11.52
CA GLU A 88 1.70 15.45 -11.23
C GLU A 88 1.85 15.10 -9.74
N GLN A 89 2.77 15.74 -9.02
CA GLN A 89 2.92 15.56 -7.57
C GLN A 89 1.72 16.15 -6.82
N SER A 90 1.31 17.37 -7.18
CA SER A 90 0.16 18.02 -6.55
C SER A 90 -1.13 17.22 -6.76
N GLU A 91 -1.36 16.68 -7.96
CA GLU A 91 -2.52 15.84 -8.26
C GLU A 91 -2.50 14.51 -7.49
N LYS A 92 -1.32 13.91 -7.31
CA LYS A 92 -1.18 12.70 -6.50
C LYS A 92 -1.44 12.97 -5.02
N GLU A 93 -0.91 14.07 -4.50
CA GLU A 93 -1.10 14.45 -3.09
C GLU A 93 -2.56 14.75 -2.78
N THR A 94 -3.27 15.46 -3.66
CA THR A 94 -4.71 15.70 -3.49
C THR A 94 -5.50 14.39 -3.55
N ALA A 95 -5.22 13.53 -4.53
CA ALA A 95 -5.89 12.23 -4.66
C ALA A 95 -5.66 11.32 -3.44
N ILE A 96 -4.42 11.27 -2.92
CA ILE A 96 -4.09 10.51 -1.71
C ILE A 96 -4.85 11.06 -0.50
N ARG A 97 -4.84 12.39 -0.32
CA ARG A 97 -5.55 13.04 0.79
C ARG A 97 -7.05 12.77 0.76
N GLU A 98 -7.67 12.86 -0.41
CA GLU A 98 -9.10 12.55 -0.59
C GLU A 98 -9.41 11.07 -0.31
N PHE A 99 -8.53 10.17 -0.75
CA PHE A 99 -8.67 8.74 -0.50
C PHE A 99 -8.55 8.41 0.99
N GLU A 100 -7.57 8.99 1.67
CA GLU A 100 -7.35 8.80 3.11
C GLU A 100 -8.52 9.33 3.93
N GLN A 101 -9.03 10.52 3.58
CA GLN A 101 -10.23 11.08 4.23
C GLN A 101 -11.43 10.16 4.06
N ARG A 102 -11.72 9.72 2.82
CA ARG A 102 -12.84 8.80 2.53
C ARG A 102 -12.68 7.46 3.23
N ARG A 103 -11.45 6.96 3.36
CA ARG A 103 -11.14 5.72 4.08
C ARG A 103 -11.41 5.89 5.58
N ALA A 104 -10.91 6.97 6.18
CA ALA A 104 -11.08 7.26 7.60
C ALA A 104 -12.57 7.46 7.96
N GLU A 105 -13.34 8.14 7.12
CA GLU A 105 -14.79 8.30 7.29
C GLU A 105 -15.51 6.94 7.31
N ARG A 106 -15.21 6.08 6.33
CA ARG A 106 -15.81 4.75 6.24
C ARG A 106 -15.44 3.87 7.44
N GLU A 107 -14.19 3.94 7.89
CA GLU A 107 -13.71 3.22 9.06
C GLU A 107 -14.40 3.71 10.33
N ALA A 108 -14.51 5.03 10.55
CA ALA A 108 -15.21 5.62 11.67
C ALA A 108 -16.70 5.24 11.69
N GLU A 109 -17.37 5.21 10.54
CA GLU A 109 -18.75 4.73 10.44
C GLU A 109 -18.88 3.25 10.83
N ALA A 110 -17.99 2.39 10.33
CA ALA A 110 -17.97 0.97 10.66
C ALA A 110 -17.69 0.74 12.15
N GLU A 111 -16.73 1.48 12.72
CA GLU A 111 -16.40 1.46 14.14
C GLU A 111 -17.57 1.93 15.00
N SER A 112 -18.25 3.02 14.63
CA SER A 112 -19.41 3.51 15.38
C SER A 112 -20.56 2.47 15.41
N LYS A 113 -20.81 1.79 14.29
CA LYS A 113 -21.83 0.73 14.19
C LYS A 113 -21.42 -0.50 15.00
N THR A 114 -20.17 -0.93 14.90
CA THR A 114 -19.65 -2.10 15.63
C THR A 114 -19.53 -1.83 17.13
N ALA A 115 -19.12 -0.63 17.56
CA ALA A 115 -19.04 -0.21 18.95
C ALA A 115 -20.43 -0.16 19.60
N LYS A 116 -21.43 0.43 18.94
CA LYS A 116 -22.83 0.43 19.40
C LYS A 116 -23.34 -1.01 19.59
N ASN A 117 -23.06 -1.89 18.65
CA ASN A 117 -23.47 -3.30 18.73
C ASN A 117 -22.71 -4.08 19.82
N ARG A 118 -21.41 -3.81 19.99
CA ARG A 118 -20.57 -4.39 21.05
C ARG A 118 -21.08 -3.96 22.43
N ALA A 119 -21.38 -2.68 22.64
CA ALA A 119 -21.94 -2.14 23.88
C ALA A 119 -23.29 -2.80 24.23
N LYS A 120 -24.19 -2.96 23.25
CA LYS A 120 -25.46 -3.69 23.44
C LYS A 120 -25.24 -5.13 23.90
N ARG A 121 -24.27 -5.84 23.31
CA ARG A 121 -23.94 -7.24 23.69
C ARG A 121 -23.33 -7.33 25.09
N LEU A 122 -22.41 -6.41 25.45
CA LEU A 122 -21.80 -6.37 26.78
C LEU A 122 -22.85 -6.11 27.86
N LYS A 123 -23.74 -5.11 27.68
CA LYS A 123 -24.85 -4.84 28.60
C LYS A 123 -25.78 -6.04 28.77
N ARG A 124 -26.07 -6.80 27.70
CA ARG A 124 -26.86 -8.04 27.79
C ARG A 124 -26.11 -9.14 28.54
N LYS A 125 -24.79 -9.27 28.33
CA LYS A 125 -23.94 -10.24 29.02
C LYS A 125 -23.85 -9.95 30.52
N GLU A 126 -23.69 -8.69 30.91
CA GLU A 126 -23.66 -8.27 32.31
C GLU A 126 -25.00 -8.56 33.01
N ARG A 127 -26.13 -8.21 32.38
CA ARG A 127 -27.46 -8.55 32.91
C ARG A 127 -27.69 -10.05 33.05
N GLY A 128 -27.26 -10.84 32.06
CA GLY A 128 -27.35 -12.30 32.12
C GLY A 128 -26.39 -12.94 33.12
N LYS A 129 -25.26 -12.29 33.44
CA LYS A 129 -24.34 -12.77 34.48
C LYS A 129 -24.89 -12.50 35.87
N GLY A 130 -25.58 -11.37 36.09
CA GLY A 130 -26.28 -11.09 37.35
C GLY A 130 -27.46 -12.04 37.62
N SER A 131 -28.15 -12.53 36.58
CA SER A 131 -29.23 -13.52 36.77
C SER A 131 -28.74 -14.96 36.89
N MET A 132 -27.49 -15.26 36.52
CA MET A 132 -26.87 -16.59 36.62
C MET A 132 -25.91 -16.72 37.81
N SER A 133 -25.48 -15.61 38.42
CA SER A 133 -24.58 -15.62 39.58
C SER A 133 -25.28 -15.94 40.91
N ASP A 134 -26.60 -15.84 40.97
CA ASP A 134 -27.39 -16.29 42.14
C ASP A 134 -27.70 -17.80 42.10
N THR A 135 -27.21 -18.53 41.09
CA THR A 135 -27.31 -20.00 41.03
C THR A 135 -25.91 -20.61 40.90
N LEU A 136 -25.25 -20.74 42.06
CA LEU A 136 -24.10 -21.61 42.41
C LEU A 136 -22.66 -21.08 42.18
N PRO A 137 -21.78 -21.20 43.19
CA PRO A 137 -20.33 -21.17 43.00
C PRO A 137 -19.76 -22.59 42.79
N HIS A 138 -18.58 -22.63 42.15
CA HIS A 138 -17.64 -23.76 42.07
C HIS A 138 -17.95 -24.88 41.05
N MET A 139 -17.14 -24.93 39.97
CA MET A 139 -16.25 -26.06 39.63
C MET A 139 -15.43 -25.70 38.40
N ALA A 140 -14.11 -25.73 38.57
CA ALA A 140 -13.15 -25.77 37.47
C ALA A 140 -13.21 -27.15 36.80
N SER A 141 -13.24 -27.20 35.47
CA SER A 141 -12.65 -28.30 34.69
C SER A 141 -12.46 -27.88 33.23
N GLU A 142 -11.28 -28.20 32.71
CA GLU A 142 -10.90 -28.20 31.31
C GLU A 142 -11.85 -29.02 30.41
N ALA A 143 -11.65 -28.83 29.10
CA ALA A 143 -11.92 -29.75 27.99
C ALA A 143 -13.10 -29.41 27.05
N THR A 144 -12.69 -28.95 25.86
CA THR A 144 -13.06 -29.45 24.53
C THR A 144 -14.52 -29.37 24.04
N GLY A 145 -14.70 -28.70 22.90
CA GLY A 145 -15.83 -28.94 22.00
C GLY A 145 -16.48 -27.67 21.44
N THR A 146 -15.92 -27.11 20.37
CA THR A 146 -16.54 -26.04 19.59
C THR A 146 -17.77 -26.55 18.83
N ALA A 147 -18.93 -26.62 19.49
CA ALA A 147 -20.21 -26.84 18.83
C ALA A 147 -20.85 -25.49 18.50
N GLN A 148 -20.36 -24.84 17.43
CA GLN A 148 -21.01 -23.67 16.87
C GLN A 148 -22.34 -24.09 16.24
N LYS A 149 -23.45 -23.81 16.94
CA LYS A 149 -24.81 -23.91 16.41
C LYS A 149 -24.94 -22.94 15.23
N ARG A 150 -24.77 -23.46 14.01
CA ARG A 150 -24.96 -22.72 12.76
C ARG A 150 -26.41 -22.27 12.69
N ARG A 151 -26.65 -20.98 12.94
CA ARG A 151 -27.93 -20.36 12.59
C ARG A 151 -27.94 -20.26 11.07
N ARG A 152 -28.80 -21.09 10.45
CA ARG A 152 -29.15 -21.04 9.04
C ARG A 152 -29.68 -19.63 8.75
N LEU A 153 -28.90 -18.84 8.02
CA LEU A 153 -29.38 -17.59 7.44
C LEU A 153 -30.27 -18.00 6.28
N GLU A 154 -31.57 -17.73 6.37
CA GLU A 154 -32.48 -17.90 5.25
C GLU A 154 -32.22 -16.75 4.28
N ASN A 155 -31.56 -17.07 3.17
CA ASN A 155 -31.42 -16.16 2.04
C ASN A 155 -32.80 -16.01 1.41
N HIS A 156 -33.57 -15.02 1.84
CA HIS A 156 -34.73 -14.57 1.10
C HIS A 156 -34.23 -13.92 -0.19
N GLY A 157 -34.56 -14.55 -1.31
CA GLY A 157 -33.99 -14.31 -2.63
C GLY A 157 -34.04 -12.85 -3.05
N VAL A 158 -32.87 -12.27 -3.27
CA VAL A 158 -32.71 -11.15 -4.18
C VAL A 158 -32.50 -11.80 -5.55
N GLU A 159 -33.55 -11.81 -6.37
CA GLU A 159 -33.46 -12.17 -7.78
C GLU A 159 -32.52 -11.17 -8.46
N VAL A 160 -31.32 -11.64 -8.81
CA VAL A 160 -30.43 -10.92 -9.71
C VAL A 160 -31.00 -11.10 -11.11
N ILE A 161 -31.67 -10.06 -11.60
CA ILE A 161 -32.13 -10.00 -12.98
C ILE A 161 -30.90 -9.78 -13.86
N ASP A 162 -30.45 -10.83 -14.52
CA ASP A 162 -29.44 -10.76 -15.59
C ASP A 162 -30.07 -10.03 -16.81
N GLN A 163 -29.92 -8.72 -16.86
CA GLN A 163 -30.13 -7.98 -18.11
C GLN A 163 -28.87 -8.09 -18.96
N ALA A 164 -28.87 -9.07 -19.86
CA ALA A 164 -27.99 -9.08 -21.02
C ALA A 164 -28.37 -7.90 -21.94
N LYS A 165 -27.54 -6.84 -21.93
CA LYS A 165 -27.47 -5.87 -23.02
C LYS A 165 -26.00 -5.50 -23.20
N GLY A 166 -25.43 -5.95 -24.31
CA GLY A 166 -24.02 -5.75 -24.62
C GLY A 166 -23.69 -4.28 -24.88
N GLU A 167 -22.53 -3.87 -24.39
CA GLU A 167 -21.74 -2.73 -24.82
C GLU A 167 -20.31 -2.94 -24.28
N ASP A 168 -19.36 -3.13 -25.19
CA ASP A 168 -17.95 -3.42 -24.93
C ASP A 168 -17.26 -2.26 -24.19
N ASN A 169 -16.62 -2.52 -23.05
CA ASN A 169 -15.55 -1.68 -22.49
C ASN A 169 -14.63 -2.52 -21.59
N ASP A 170 -13.41 -2.77 -22.05
CA ASP A 170 -12.33 -3.42 -21.32
C ASP A 170 -11.82 -2.55 -20.16
N VAL A 171 -12.08 -2.94 -18.90
CA VAL A 171 -11.29 -2.48 -17.74
C VAL A 171 -11.15 -3.63 -16.73
N SER A 172 -9.95 -4.22 -16.70
CA SER A 172 -9.51 -5.24 -15.74
C SER A 172 -9.57 -4.74 -14.28
N PRO A 173 -10.11 -5.53 -13.32
CA PRO A 173 -10.03 -5.21 -11.90
C PRO A 173 -8.93 -6.02 -11.20
N GLU A 174 -7.82 -5.38 -10.82
CA GLU A 174 -6.95 -5.87 -9.74
C GLU A 174 -6.93 -4.86 -8.58
N LEU A 175 -7.51 -5.25 -7.45
CA LEU A 175 -7.22 -4.68 -6.14
C LEU A 175 -6.83 -5.82 -5.20
N CYS A 176 -5.55 -5.86 -4.85
CA CYS A 176 -5.03 -6.70 -3.77
C CYS A 176 -5.24 -6.02 -2.42
N ILE A 177 -5.80 -6.80 -1.50
CA ILE A 177 -5.97 -6.52 -0.08
C ILE A 177 -4.63 -6.75 0.62
N LEU A 178 -4.06 -5.72 1.25
CA LEU A 178 -3.00 -5.89 2.26
C LEU A 178 -3.35 -5.04 3.49
N GLY A 179 -3.70 -5.73 4.57
CA GLY A 179 -3.78 -5.17 5.91
C GLY A 179 -2.42 -5.25 6.58
N SER A 180 -1.97 -4.13 7.15
CA SER A 180 -0.84 -4.05 8.07
C SER A 180 -1.37 -3.56 9.43
N ALA A 181 -1.28 -4.45 10.42
CA ALA A 181 -1.36 -4.09 11.83
C ALA A 181 0.06 -3.72 12.27
N GLU A 182 0.27 -2.48 12.72
CA GLU A 182 1.50 -2.06 13.39
C GLU A 182 1.15 -1.29 14.68
N GLN A 183 1.87 -1.65 15.74
CA GLN A 183 1.76 -1.11 17.10
C GLN A 183 2.54 0.23 17.22
N PRO A 184 2.16 1.13 18.13
CA PRO A 184 2.84 2.42 18.29
C PRO A 184 4.16 2.30 19.07
N ALA A 185 5.24 2.83 18.48
CA ALA A 185 6.56 2.92 19.08
C ALA A 185 6.67 4.06 20.12
N ALA A 186 7.55 3.85 21.09
CA ALA A 186 7.70 4.61 22.32
C ALA A 186 8.17 6.06 22.12
N ALA A 187 7.76 6.90 23.08
CA ALA A 187 8.14 8.30 23.24
C ALA A 187 9.65 8.47 23.47
N ALA A 188 10.24 9.47 22.82
CA ALA A 188 11.56 10.01 23.14
C ALA A 188 11.40 11.47 23.59
N GLU A 189 12.09 11.78 24.68
CA GLU A 189 11.96 13.00 25.48
C GLU A 189 12.67 14.22 24.86
N GLU A 190 12.01 15.37 25.07
CA GLU A 190 12.45 16.75 25.26
C GLU A 190 13.85 17.24 24.83
N SER A 191 13.86 18.33 24.06
CA SER A 191 14.65 19.52 24.38
C SER A 191 13.96 20.79 23.84
N VAL A 192 13.14 21.44 24.68
CA VAL A 192 12.59 22.78 24.43
C VAL A 192 13.62 23.82 24.88
N LEU A 193 14.14 24.60 23.94
CA LEU A 193 15.01 25.74 24.22
C LEU A 193 14.15 26.91 24.74
N VAL A 194 14.20 27.16 26.05
CA VAL A 194 13.60 28.36 26.67
C VAL A 194 14.60 29.51 26.54
N VAL A 195 14.24 30.54 25.77
CA VAL A 195 14.95 31.83 25.73
C VAL A 195 14.45 32.65 26.93
N LEU A 196 15.34 32.90 27.89
CA LEU A 196 15.14 33.82 29.01
C LEU A 196 15.72 35.18 28.60
N ASP A 197 14.84 36.18 28.44
CA ASP A 197 15.21 37.60 28.43
C ASP A 197 15.39 38.06 29.89
N ASP A 198 16.59 38.51 30.24
CA ASP A 198 16.89 39.15 31.53
C ASP A 198 16.64 40.68 31.45
N PRO A 199 16.28 41.34 32.58
CA PRO A 199 15.65 42.68 32.62
C PRO A 199 16.55 43.88 32.32
#